data_AF-A0A428NL48-F1
#
_entry.id   AF-A0A428NL48-F1
#
_cell.length_a   1.000
_cell.length_b   1.000
_cell.length_c   1.000
_cell.angle_alpha   90.00
_cell.angle_beta   90.00
_cell.angle_gamma   90.00
#
_symmetry.space_group_name_H-M   'P 1'
#
loop_
_entity.id
_entity.type
_entity.pdbx_description
1 polymer ?
#
loop_
_entity_poly.entity_id
_entity_poly.type
_entity_poly.pdbx_seq_one_letter_code
_entity_poly.pdbx_strand_id
1 'polypeptide(L)'
;MNHLEIFLLISHEWIARPQEYVPLPTHWAIFVSRDIRAQGTLFNTLGAPFYGYTVDIRKKICPITSGGAGWLSLGYVHESQLERLEEIANSTPEPVGPNCSERMLEIARSIVLPEKPPGFPPSVADSEAWASMFVRGLINQSYLEQFAMEKLRTARQLDLSGPPINV
;
A
#
# COMPACT_ATOMS: atom_id res chain seq x y z
N MET A 1 -9.28 19.06 -16.36
CA MET A 1 -8.67 17.75 -16.63
C MET A 1 -8.79 16.93 -15.36
N ASN A 2 -9.52 15.80 -15.39
CA ASN A 2 -9.85 14.98 -14.22
C ASN A 2 -8.86 13.80 -14.08
N HIS A 3 -7.56 14.13 -14.04
CA HIS A 3 -6.52 13.15 -13.76
C HIS A 3 -6.14 13.20 -12.29
N LEU A 4 -6.01 12.03 -11.69
CA LEU A 4 -5.45 11.80 -10.37
C LEU A 4 -4.05 11.23 -10.55
N GLU A 5 -3.13 11.64 -9.71
CA GLU A 5 -1.80 11.08 -9.61
C GLU A 5 -1.81 9.89 -8.64
N ILE A 6 -1.06 8.86 -9.01
CA ILE A 6 -0.85 7.66 -8.19
C ILE A 6 0.51 7.84 -7.50
N PHE A 7 0.49 7.97 -6.19
CA PHE A 7 1.67 8.06 -5.35
C PHE A 7 1.92 6.72 -4.65
N LEU A 8 3.18 6.30 -4.62
CA LEU A 8 3.65 5.35 -3.63
C LEU A 8 4.01 6.13 -2.37
N LEU A 9 3.47 5.72 -1.23
CA LEU A 9 3.81 6.23 0.10
C LEU A 9 4.65 5.19 0.82
N ILE A 10 5.80 5.61 1.36
CA ILE A 10 6.69 4.79 2.16
C ILE A 10 6.91 5.52 3.47
N SER A 11 6.45 4.93 4.58
CA SER A 11 6.63 5.56 5.88
C SER A 11 7.65 4.88 6.75
N HIS A 12 8.22 5.70 7.62
CA HIS A 12 8.59 5.31 8.98
C HIS A 12 7.59 5.74 10.05
N GLU A 13 6.62 6.63 9.80
CA GLU A 13 5.43 6.91 10.62
C GLU A 13 4.48 7.77 9.75
N TRP A 14 3.31 7.27 9.31
CA TRP A 14 2.33 8.14 8.64
C TRP A 14 1.28 8.56 9.66
N ILE A 15 0.58 9.66 9.40
CA ILE A 15 -0.67 9.96 10.09
C ILE A 15 -1.71 10.23 9.00
N ALA A 16 -2.69 9.35 8.88
CA ALA A 16 -3.90 9.63 8.12
C ALA A 16 -4.98 10.07 9.12
N ARG A 17 -5.41 11.32 9.08
CA ARG A 17 -6.55 11.81 9.88
C ARG A 17 -7.79 11.92 8.98
N PRO A 18 -8.96 11.55 9.51
CA PRO A 18 -9.81 12.61 10.06
C PRO A 18 -9.60 12.80 11.56
N GLN A 19 -9.38 11.72 12.32
CA GLN A 19 -9.03 11.70 13.75
C GLN A 19 -8.41 10.34 14.15
N GLU A 20 -7.14 10.15 13.80
CA GLU A 20 -6.22 9.14 14.37
C GLU A 20 -6.30 7.71 13.79
N TYR A 21 -5.68 7.54 12.62
CA TYR A 21 -4.96 6.31 12.30
C TYR A 21 -3.46 6.56 12.53
N VAL A 22 -2.82 5.71 13.34
CA VAL A 22 -1.37 5.72 13.63
C VAL A 22 -0.72 4.50 12.96
N PRO A 23 -0.30 4.60 11.69
CA PRO A 23 0.53 3.59 11.05
C PRO A 23 1.98 3.70 11.54
N LEU A 24 2.47 2.55 11.97
CA LEU A 24 3.80 2.31 12.50
C LEU A 24 4.87 2.32 11.40
N PRO A 25 6.16 2.35 11.80
CA PRO A 25 7.26 2.37 10.87
C PRO A 25 7.28 1.30 9.82
N THR A 26 7.82 1.65 8.66
CA THR A 26 8.16 0.78 7.54
C THR A 26 6.96 0.15 6.83
N HIS A 27 6.04 0.98 6.32
CA HIS A 27 4.84 0.50 5.59
C HIS A 27 4.68 1.14 4.21
N TRP A 28 4.37 0.32 3.20
CA TRP A 28 4.09 0.75 1.82
C TRP A 28 2.58 0.86 1.59
N ALA A 29 2.14 1.97 1.01
CA ALA A 29 0.75 2.19 0.62
C ALA A 29 0.68 2.93 -0.72
N ILE A 30 -0.44 2.78 -1.44
CA ILE A 30 -0.70 3.53 -2.67
C ILE A 30 -1.74 4.61 -2.37
N PHE A 31 -1.44 5.85 -2.74
CA PHE A 31 -2.33 6.98 -2.56
C PHE A 31 -2.69 7.58 -3.90
N VAL A 32 -3.98 7.76 -4.16
CA VAL A 32 -4.49 8.32 -5.42
C VAL A 32 -5.17 9.64 -5.11
N SER A 33 -4.60 10.73 -5.60
CA SER A 33 -5.13 12.09 -5.40
C SER A 33 -4.68 13.04 -6.50
N ARG A 34 -5.26 14.23 -6.57
CA ARG A 34 -4.81 15.29 -7.47
C ARG A 34 -3.43 15.84 -7.11
N ASP A 35 -3.08 15.77 -5.83
CA ASP A 35 -1.82 16.25 -5.27
C ASP A 35 -1.55 15.50 -3.96
N ILE A 36 -0.28 15.32 -3.59
CA ILE A 36 0.10 14.61 -2.36
C ILE A 36 -0.47 15.26 -1.09
N ARG A 37 -0.78 16.56 -1.10
CA ARG A 37 -1.35 17.32 0.03
C ARG A 37 -2.88 17.45 -0.06
N ALA A 38 -3.49 16.95 -1.12
CA ALA A 38 -4.94 16.98 -1.30
C ALA A 38 -5.61 15.75 -0.68
N GLN A 39 -6.92 15.82 -0.51
CA GLN A 39 -7.68 14.62 -0.13
C GLN A 39 -7.69 13.61 -1.28
N GLY A 40 -7.61 12.33 -0.95
CA GLY A 40 -7.61 11.25 -1.93
C GLY A 40 -8.07 9.93 -1.36
N THR A 41 -7.77 8.87 -2.10
CA THR A 41 -8.04 7.49 -1.72
C THR A 41 -6.73 6.79 -1.42
N LEU A 42 -6.61 6.24 -0.21
CA LEU A 42 -5.50 5.43 0.24
C LEU A 42 -5.86 3.95 0.07
N PHE A 43 -4.96 3.19 -0.52
CA PHE A 43 -5.01 1.75 -0.68
C PHE A 43 -3.83 1.15 0.09
N ASN A 44 -4.12 0.32 1.08
CA ASN A 44 -3.11 -0.35 1.88
C ASN A 44 -3.56 -1.76 2.27
N THR A 45 -2.71 -2.46 3.01
CA THR A 45 -3.05 -3.76 3.60
C THR A 45 -2.96 -3.69 5.11
N LEU A 46 -3.87 -4.43 5.76
CA LEU A 46 -3.90 -4.69 7.19
C LEU A 46 -3.86 -6.20 7.39
N GLY A 47 -3.12 -6.69 8.36
CA GLY A 47 -3.14 -8.11 8.72
C GLY A 47 -2.09 -8.49 9.74
N ALA A 48 -2.13 -9.75 10.11
CA ALA A 48 -1.20 -10.33 11.07
C ALA A 48 -0.65 -11.66 10.52
N PRO A 49 0.59 -12.05 10.88
CA PRO A 49 1.28 -13.20 10.28
C PRO A 49 0.49 -14.52 10.25
N PHE A 50 -0.48 -14.70 11.15
CA PHE A 50 -1.29 -15.92 11.28
C PHE A 50 -2.72 -15.80 10.74
N TYR A 51 -3.22 -14.59 10.50
CA TYR A 51 -4.62 -14.33 10.12
C TYR A 51 -4.77 -13.82 8.68
N GLY A 52 -3.68 -13.80 7.91
CA GLY A 52 -3.63 -13.27 6.55
C GLY A 52 -3.83 -11.75 6.49
N TYR A 53 -3.86 -11.25 5.27
CA TYR A 53 -3.95 -9.82 4.95
C TYR A 53 -5.32 -9.47 4.37
N THR A 54 -5.78 -8.26 4.65
CA THR A 54 -6.98 -7.65 4.10
C THR A 54 -6.61 -6.34 3.47
N VAL A 55 -7.17 -6.05 2.31
CA VAL A 55 -7.05 -4.75 1.66
C VAL A 55 -7.89 -3.75 2.44
N ASP A 56 -7.28 -2.63 2.81
CA ASP A 56 -7.95 -1.50 3.43
C ASP A 56 -7.95 -0.34 2.43
N ILE A 57 -9.13 0.21 2.15
CA ILE A 57 -9.32 1.29 1.19
C ILE A 57 -10.02 2.43 1.92
N ARG A 58 -9.32 3.55 2.06
CA ARG A 58 -9.82 4.72 2.79
C ARG A 58 -9.98 5.90 1.87
N LYS A 59 -11.18 6.47 1.87
CA LYS A 59 -11.55 7.63 1.05
C LYS A 59 -11.44 8.91 1.88
N LYS A 60 -11.25 10.04 1.21
CA LYS A 60 -11.17 11.39 1.82
C LYS A 60 -10.01 11.52 2.84
N ILE A 61 -8.91 10.81 2.57
CA ILE A 61 -7.71 10.87 3.40
C ILE A 61 -6.79 11.98 2.88
N CYS A 62 -6.23 12.76 3.80
CA CYS A 62 -5.11 13.66 3.54
C CYS A 62 -3.88 13.10 4.27
N PRO A 63 -2.83 12.66 3.57
CA PRO A 63 -1.64 12.14 4.21
C PRO A 63 -0.84 13.30 4.84
N ILE A 64 -0.45 13.14 6.10
CA ILE A 64 0.43 14.09 6.78
C ILE A 64 1.88 13.65 6.52
N THR A 65 2.65 14.48 5.82
CA THR A 65 4.04 14.19 5.39
C THR A 65 5.12 14.67 6.38
N SER A 66 4.74 15.04 7.61
CA SER A 66 5.71 15.47 8.63
C SER A 66 6.32 14.25 9.34
N GLY A 67 7.65 14.06 9.22
CA GLY A 67 8.41 13.12 10.07
C GLY A 67 8.87 11.81 9.40
N GLY A 68 9.69 11.88 8.34
CA GLY A 68 10.39 10.70 7.82
C GLY A 68 9.54 9.80 6.89
N ALA A 69 8.58 10.41 6.20
CA ALA A 69 7.68 9.72 5.29
C ALA A 69 7.96 10.18 3.85
N GLY A 70 8.41 9.24 3.01
CA GLY A 70 8.77 9.49 1.62
C GLY A 70 7.63 9.13 0.67
N TRP A 71 7.51 9.85 -0.44
CA TRP A 71 6.58 9.49 -1.50
C TRP A 71 7.24 9.62 -2.86
N LEU A 72 6.70 8.91 -3.85
CA LEU A 72 7.08 9.09 -5.24
C LEU A 72 5.87 8.94 -6.15
N SER A 73 5.90 9.67 -7.25
CA SER A 73 4.87 9.58 -8.29
C SER A 73 5.08 8.31 -9.13
N LEU A 74 4.06 7.46 -9.24
CA LEU A 74 4.06 6.29 -10.11
C LEU A 74 3.51 6.61 -11.49
N GLY A 75 2.55 7.53 -11.59
CA GLY A 75 1.91 7.92 -12.84
C GLY A 75 0.54 8.55 -12.60
N TYR A 76 -0.27 8.65 -13.66
CA TYR A 76 -1.58 9.31 -13.62
C TYR A 76 -2.68 8.38 -14.08
N VAL A 77 -3.85 8.53 -13.50
CA VAL A 77 -5.06 7.79 -13.84
C VAL A 77 -6.24 8.75 -13.98
N HIS A 78 -7.22 8.42 -14.80
CA HIS A 78 -8.45 9.20 -14.88
C HIS A 78 -9.36 8.92 -13.68
N GLU A 79 -10.02 9.95 -13.13
CA GLU A 79 -10.87 9.83 -11.94
C GLU A 79 -11.98 8.78 -12.07
N SER A 80 -12.52 8.59 -13.28
CA SER A 80 -13.55 7.57 -13.56
C SER A 80 -13.07 6.13 -13.41
N GLN A 81 -11.76 5.89 -13.25
CA GLN A 81 -11.18 4.56 -13.11
C GLN A 81 -10.97 4.19 -11.63
N LEU A 82 -11.28 5.09 -10.69
CA LEU A 82 -11.02 4.86 -9.27
C LEU A 82 -11.73 3.60 -8.73
N GLU A 83 -12.98 3.35 -9.14
CA GLU A 83 -13.71 2.12 -8.78
C GLU A 83 -12.98 0.88 -9.30
N ARG A 84 -12.43 0.94 -10.52
CA ARG A 84 -11.67 -0.16 -11.10
C ARG A 84 -10.36 -0.41 -10.35
N LEU A 85 -9.71 0.65 -9.84
CA LEU A 85 -8.55 0.53 -8.96
C LEU A 85 -8.92 -0.19 -7.65
N GLU A 86 -10.10 0.07 -7.08
CA GLU A 86 -10.61 -0.63 -5.89
C GLU A 86 -10.82 -2.13 -6.18
N GLU A 87 -11.37 -2.49 -7.35
CA GLU A 87 -11.52 -3.89 -7.76
C GLU A 87 -10.17 -4.60 -7.93
N ILE A 88 -9.19 -3.93 -8.55
CA ILE A 88 -7.84 -4.49 -8.75
C ILE A 88 -7.15 -4.65 -7.40
N ALA A 89 -7.27 -3.67 -6.50
CA ALA A 89 -6.68 -3.75 -5.16
C ALA A 89 -7.25 -4.97 -4.40
N ASN A 90 -8.57 -5.14 -4.39
CA ASN A 90 -9.23 -6.27 -3.72
C ASN A 90 -8.97 -7.65 -4.37
N SER A 91 -8.68 -7.69 -5.67
CA SER A 91 -8.31 -8.93 -6.37
C SER A 91 -6.80 -9.20 -6.38
N THR A 92 -5.99 -8.27 -5.86
CA THR A 92 -4.54 -8.47 -5.71
C THR A 92 -4.31 -9.57 -4.68
N PRO A 93 -3.60 -10.65 -5.03
CA PRO A 93 -3.40 -11.78 -4.14
C PRO A 93 -2.66 -11.35 -2.87
N GLU A 94 -2.91 -12.06 -1.78
CA GLU A 94 -2.17 -11.84 -0.55
C GLU A 94 -0.67 -12.15 -0.77
N PRO A 95 0.23 -11.29 -0.28
CA PRO A 95 1.65 -11.54 -0.35
C PRO A 95 1.99 -12.78 0.50
N VAL A 96 2.65 -13.76 -0.12
CA VAL A 96 3.20 -14.90 0.60
C VAL A 96 4.48 -14.45 1.27
N GLY A 97 4.38 -14.02 2.53
CA GLY A 97 5.54 -13.54 3.28
C GLY A 97 6.66 -14.60 3.34
N PRO A 98 7.95 -14.21 3.31
CA PRO A 98 9.07 -15.15 3.26
C PRO A 98 9.16 -16.10 4.47
N ASN A 99 8.44 -15.80 5.56
CA ASN A 99 8.39 -16.62 6.77
C ASN A 99 7.09 -17.45 6.92
N CYS A 100 6.10 -17.29 6.04
CA CYS A 100 4.93 -18.16 6.02
C CYS A 100 5.25 -19.38 5.15
N SER A 101 6.04 -20.32 5.70
CA SER A 101 6.20 -21.62 5.04
C SER A 101 4.81 -22.24 4.81
N GLU A 102 4.59 -22.93 3.68
CA GLU A 102 3.35 -23.70 3.41
C GLU A 102 2.94 -24.54 4.61
N ARG A 103 3.93 -25.07 5.34
CA ARG A 103 3.78 -25.83 6.56
C ARG A 103 3.18 -25.01 7.72
N MET A 104 3.56 -23.75 7.90
CA MET A 104 2.94 -22.87 8.90
C MET A 104 1.51 -22.51 8.53
N LEU A 105 1.22 -22.33 7.23
CA LEU A 105 -0.15 -22.11 6.75
C LEU A 105 -1.01 -23.37 6.92
N GLU A 106 -0.49 -24.56 6.66
CA GLU A 106 -1.16 -25.83 6.96
C GLU A 106 -1.39 -26.02 8.46
N ILE A 107 -0.39 -25.71 9.30
CA ILE A 107 -0.54 -25.76 10.75
C ILE A 107 -1.60 -24.76 11.21
N ALA A 108 -1.56 -23.51 10.75
CA ALA A 108 -2.58 -22.50 11.05
C ALA A 108 -3.98 -22.90 10.59
N ARG A 109 -4.12 -23.56 9.43
CA ARG A 109 -5.40 -24.11 8.94
C ARG A 109 -5.89 -25.31 9.76
N SER A 110 -4.96 -26.08 10.34
CA SER A 110 -5.28 -27.25 11.16
C SER A 110 -5.63 -26.91 12.61
N ILE A 111 -5.36 -25.67 13.04
CA ILE A 111 -5.70 -25.16 14.37
C ILE A 111 -6.91 -24.24 14.23
N VAL A 112 -7.90 -24.36 15.13
CA VAL A 112 -8.97 -23.36 15.24
C VAL A 112 -8.34 -22.10 15.84
N LEU A 113 -7.92 -21.18 14.96
CA LEU A 113 -7.53 -19.84 15.38
C LEU A 113 -8.78 -19.10 15.90
N PRO A 114 -8.66 -18.27 16.96
CA PRO A 114 -9.76 -17.42 17.40
C PRO A 114 -10.15 -16.45 16.27
N GLU A 115 -11.29 -15.76 16.41
CA GLU A 115 -11.68 -14.74 15.44
C GLU A 115 -10.55 -13.73 15.22
N LYS A 116 -10.31 -13.36 13.96
CA LYS A 116 -9.26 -12.42 13.56
C LYS A 116 -9.43 -11.12 14.35
N PRO A 117 -8.45 -10.70 15.17
CA PRO A 117 -8.56 -9.46 15.91
C PRO A 117 -8.61 -8.28 14.93
N PRO A 118 -9.27 -7.16 15.30
CA PRO A 118 -9.31 -5.98 14.46
C PRO A 118 -7.89 -5.45 14.18
N GLY A 119 -7.57 -5.39 12.89
CA GLY A 119 -6.46 -4.71 12.20
C GLY A 119 -5.15 -4.47 12.94
N PHE A 120 -4.10 -5.19 12.53
CA PHE A 120 -2.70 -4.78 12.71
C PHE A 120 -2.07 -4.42 11.36
N PRO A 121 -1.06 -3.55 11.28
CA PRO A 121 -0.32 -3.39 10.04
C PRO A 121 0.48 -4.67 9.73
N PRO A 122 0.54 -5.08 8.45
CA PRO A 122 1.38 -6.20 8.02
C PRO A 122 2.87 -5.85 8.15
N SER A 123 3.74 -6.85 8.01
CA SER A 123 5.18 -6.58 7.94
C SER A 123 5.52 -5.68 6.74
N VAL A 124 6.66 -5.00 6.79
CA VAL A 124 7.21 -4.21 5.68
C VAL A 124 7.21 -5.00 4.38
N ALA A 125 7.76 -6.22 4.45
CA ALA A 125 7.94 -7.09 3.30
C ALA A 125 6.59 -7.48 2.67
N ASP A 126 5.57 -7.68 3.49
CA ASP A 126 4.23 -8.02 3.02
C ASP A 126 3.54 -6.79 2.39
N SER A 127 3.66 -5.61 3.00
CA SER A 127 3.13 -4.38 2.39
C SER A 127 3.82 -4.02 1.07
N GLU A 128 5.14 -4.20 0.99
CA GLU A 128 5.94 -4.01 -0.23
C GLU A 128 5.51 -5.00 -1.32
N ALA A 129 5.38 -6.28 -0.97
CA ALA A 129 4.98 -7.32 -1.90
C ALA A 129 3.57 -7.08 -2.44
N TRP A 130 2.62 -6.72 -1.58
CA TRP A 130 1.27 -6.37 -2.03
C TRP A 130 1.28 -5.14 -2.93
N ALA A 131 1.95 -4.04 -2.53
CA ALA A 131 2.01 -2.82 -3.33
C ALA A 131 2.63 -3.09 -4.72
N SER A 132 3.66 -3.95 -4.77
CA SER A 132 4.30 -4.38 -6.01
C SER A 132 3.37 -5.19 -6.91
N MET A 133 2.57 -6.10 -6.35
CA MET A 133 1.58 -6.88 -7.11
C MET A 133 0.42 -6.00 -7.59
N PHE A 134 -0.03 -5.06 -6.76
CA PHE A 134 -1.07 -4.12 -7.14
C PHE A 134 -0.62 -3.23 -8.31
N VAL A 135 0.57 -2.63 -8.23
CA VAL A 135 1.15 -1.84 -9.33
C VAL A 135 1.36 -2.69 -10.59
N ARG A 136 1.77 -3.96 -10.45
CA ARG A 136 1.84 -4.90 -11.59
C ARG A 136 0.46 -5.09 -12.23
N GLY A 137 -0.60 -5.23 -11.42
CA GLY A 137 -1.98 -5.32 -11.88
C GLY A 137 -2.41 -4.07 -12.68
N LEU A 138 -2.02 -2.88 -12.20
CA LEU A 138 -2.27 -1.62 -12.91
C LEU A 138 -1.53 -1.56 -14.26
N ILE A 139 -0.28 -2.02 -14.33
CA ILE A 139 0.48 -2.08 -15.58
C ILE A 139 -0.17 -3.07 -16.56
N ASN A 140 -0.55 -4.25 -16.10
CA ASN A 140 -1.18 -5.27 -16.93
C ASN A 140 -2.52 -4.80 -17.53
N GLN A 141 -3.21 -3.87 -16.87
CA GLN A 141 -4.43 -3.23 -17.37
C GLN A 141 -4.18 -1.86 -18.03
N SER A 142 -2.92 -1.53 -18.33
CA SER A 142 -2.52 -0.30 -19.02
C SER A 142 -2.86 1.01 -18.30
N TYR A 143 -3.01 0.97 -16.96
CA TYR A 143 -3.17 2.16 -16.13
C TYR A 143 -1.85 2.83 -15.76
N LEU A 144 -0.76 2.06 -15.73
CA LEU A 144 0.59 2.54 -15.47
C LEU A 144 1.55 1.98 -16.51
N GLU A 145 2.62 2.71 -16.76
CA GLU A 145 3.70 2.24 -17.62
C GLU A 145 4.64 1.29 -16.87
N GLN A 146 5.35 0.43 -17.61
CA GLN A 146 6.36 -0.50 -17.07
C GLN A 146 7.38 0.20 -16.16
N PHE A 147 7.68 1.48 -16.45
CA PHE A 147 8.60 2.31 -15.68
C PHE A 147 8.18 2.49 -14.20
N ALA A 148 6.89 2.34 -13.87
CA ALA A 148 6.42 2.36 -12.48
C ALA A 148 7.06 1.26 -11.62
N MET A 149 7.37 0.09 -12.18
CA MET A 149 8.10 -0.97 -11.45
C MET A 149 9.55 -0.56 -11.13
N GLU A 150 10.18 0.21 -12.00
CA GLU A 150 11.55 0.70 -11.78
C GLU A 150 11.57 1.75 -10.65
N LYS A 151 10.52 2.56 -10.56
CA LYS A 151 10.33 3.47 -9.43
C LYS A 151 10.15 2.72 -8.11
N LEU A 152 9.37 1.64 -8.08
CA LEU A 152 9.25 0.77 -6.90
C LEU A 152 10.61 0.16 -6.51
N ARG A 153 11.36 -0.37 -7.49
CA ARG A 153 12.71 -0.93 -7.26
C ARG A 153 13.66 0.11 -6.65
N THR A 154 13.59 1.34 -7.14
CA THR A 154 14.39 2.47 -6.64
C THR A 154 13.96 2.85 -5.22
N ALA A 155 12.66 2.90 -4.95
CA ALA A 155 12.12 3.19 -3.61
C ALA A 155 12.59 2.19 -2.55
N ARG A 156 12.76 0.92 -2.91
CA ARG A 156 13.32 -0.12 -2.02
C ARG A 156 14.80 0.11 -1.71
N GLN A 157 15.55 0.66 -2.66
CA GLN A 157 16.99 0.92 -2.51
C GLN A 157 17.27 2.24 -1.80
N LEU A 158 16.34 3.18 -1.89
CA LEU A 158 16.36 4.40 -1.10
C LEU A 158 15.93 4.04 0.32
N ASP A 159 16.86 4.15 1.26
CA ASP A 159 16.50 4.24 2.67
C ASP A 159 15.75 5.57 2.87
N LEU A 160 14.43 5.54 2.66
CA LEU A 160 13.55 6.70 2.77
C LEU A 160 13.32 7.11 4.25
N SER A 161 14.18 6.67 5.17
CA SER A 161 14.28 7.21 6.54
C SER A 161 14.79 8.66 6.59
N GLY A 162 15.23 9.20 5.45
CA GLY A 162 15.57 10.61 5.28
C GLY A 162 14.39 11.54 4.99
N PRO A 163 14.63 12.87 4.96
CA PRO A 163 13.61 13.84 4.55
C PRO A 163 13.07 13.53 3.15
N PRO A 164 11.81 13.91 2.85
CA PRO A 164 11.14 13.54 1.60
C PRO A 164 11.97 13.94 0.38
N ILE A 165 12.27 12.95 -0.45
CA ILE A 165 13.00 13.16 -1.69
C ILE A 165 11.98 13.57 -2.75
N ASN A 166 11.99 14.85 -3.13
CA ASN A 166 11.33 15.29 -4.36
C ASN A 166 12.16 14.78 -5.54
N VAL A 167 11.66 13.75 -6.23
CA VAL A 167 12.17 13.29 -7.52
C VAL A 167 11.13 13.56 -8.59
#